data_AF-A0A4U7JDV3-F1
#
_entry.id   AF-A0A4U7JDV3-F1
#
_cell.length_a   1.000
_cell.length_b   1.000
_cell.length_c   1.000
_cell.angle_alpha   90.00
_cell.angle_beta   90.00
_cell.angle_gamma   90.00
#
_symmetry.space_group_name_H-M   'P 1'
#
loop_
_entity.id
_entity.type
_entity.pdbx_description
1 polymer ?
#
loop_
_entity_poly.entity_id
_entity_poly.type
_entity_poly.pdbx_seq_one_letter_code
_entity_poly.pdbx_strand_id
1 'polypeptide(L)'
;MYNFSFRKVSFLAILIGLLFFSFMIMGASAATQSVGGTIYGDVNMDNVVDAVDLALIKSYLLGKTDTLPNLEAADVNGDGSADALDFAEMKKYLLGIISEFPASQNNNNSDKTLIPHESWTCGMSSGIPKPEKGTLVFEATLKLDKSYNLGKTQYGQRKAFVIQNSSINSSKFNGTVMSGGLDFQLELSNGVIEIEQLLMIRANDGSYIHLRSAGTGINQNDVRIVYDFEAPNSSSSNWLNSGKFVGRRTVDTATNTIKISVYDVSNISLDTANAVKITKPTDVPYQPWNYRLASNERRGNVFITEQVALGGSQSVGATKNGRNRNVIPITGGTVTGNLTAKIIAAGADYQNLSNPMTIDARYLWETNDGEIIIVRNGGQFGSLVPTFEVRADSKYSYLNQKLYLSSDPGMGGNGVSITFYESVK
;
A
#
# COMPACT_ATOMS: atom_id res chain seq x y z
N MET A 1 79.41 33.08 -50.77
CA MET A 1 78.47 32.48 -49.80
C MET A 1 78.69 30.97 -49.79
N TYR A 2 79.53 30.50 -48.86
CA TYR A 2 79.91 29.09 -48.64
C TYR A 2 78.95 28.47 -47.61
N ASN A 3 78.70 27.16 -47.50
CA ASN A 3 78.75 25.99 -48.39
C ASN A 3 78.19 24.81 -47.54
N PHE A 4 77.62 23.81 -48.20
CA PHE A 4 77.51 22.39 -47.79
C PHE A 4 76.76 21.92 -46.52
N SER A 5 75.78 21.05 -46.80
CA SER A 5 75.31 19.91 -46.00
C SER A 5 76.43 18.89 -45.72
N PHE A 6 76.42 18.23 -44.54
CA PHE A 6 76.48 16.76 -44.39
C PHE A 6 76.48 16.29 -42.91
N ARG A 7 75.57 15.35 -42.61
CA ARG A 7 75.77 14.04 -41.93
C ARG A 7 76.20 13.90 -40.45
N LYS A 8 75.48 12.94 -39.82
CA LYS A 8 75.96 11.78 -39.01
C LYS A 8 76.27 12.01 -37.51
N VAL A 9 75.55 11.33 -36.61
CA VAL A 9 75.80 9.98 -36.02
C VAL A 9 76.60 10.07 -34.72
N SER A 10 75.91 9.71 -33.64
CA SER A 10 76.33 8.76 -32.59
C SER A 10 77.55 9.03 -31.68
N PHE A 11 77.24 8.76 -30.41
CA PHE A 11 77.94 7.82 -29.51
C PHE A 11 78.94 8.38 -28.48
N LEU A 12 78.70 7.86 -27.26
CA LEU A 12 79.64 7.43 -26.23
C LEU A 12 80.17 8.49 -25.26
N ALA A 13 80.26 8.29 -23.94
CA ALA A 13 79.72 7.32 -22.98
C ALA A 13 80.33 7.60 -21.59
N ILE A 14 79.74 6.95 -20.56
CA ILE A 14 80.43 6.38 -19.37
C ILE A 14 80.92 7.45 -18.34
N LEU A 15 80.63 7.42 -17.04
CA LEU A 15 80.03 6.44 -16.12
C LEU A 15 79.95 7.11 -14.72
N ILE A 16 79.36 6.40 -13.77
CA ILE A 16 79.37 6.57 -12.30
C ILE A 16 78.17 7.39 -11.82
N GLY A 17 77.08 6.85 -11.26
CA GLY A 17 76.85 5.55 -10.63
C GLY A 17 76.30 5.83 -9.22
N LEU A 18 75.08 5.39 -8.93
CA LEU A 18 74.63 4.82 -7.64
C LEU A 18 73.09 4.72 -7.56
N LEU A 19 72.67 3.54 -7.11
CA LEU A 19 71.43 3.20 -6.41
C LEU A 19 70.17 2.90 -7.25
N PHE A 20 70.01 1.59 -7.46
CA PHE A 20 68.74 0.85 -7.44
C PHE A 20 67.67 1.50 -6.57
N PHE A 21 66.51 1.80 -7.16
CA PHE A 21 65.24 1.61 -6.45
C PHE A 21 64.25 0.91 -7.37
N SER A 22 64.07 -0.37 -7.08
CA SER A 22 62.96 -1.20 -7.56
C SER A 22 61.65 -0.54 -7.12
N PHE A 23 60.82 -0.11 -8.06
CA PHE A 23 59.44 0.27 -7.74
C PHE A 23 58.62 -1.02 -7.65
N MET A 24 58.68 -1.64 -6.48
CA MET A 24 57.82 -2.74 -6.07
C MET A 24 56.41 -2.16 -5.88
N ILE A 25 55.49 -2.50 -6.78
CA ILE A 25 54.06 -2.25 -6.59
C ILE A 25 53.60 -3.22 -5.49
N MET A 26 53.70 -2.77 -4.23
CA MET A 26 53.01 -3.39 -3.11
C MET A 26 51.59 -2.85 -3.08
N GLY A 27 50.63 -3.77 -3.23
CA GLY A 27 49.21 -3.48 -3.12
C GLY A 27 48.87 -2.87 -1.76
N ALA A 28 48.28 -1.68 -1.81
CA ALA A 28 47.36 -1.28 -0.76
C ALA A 28 46.05 -2.04 -1.02
N SER A 29 45.88 -3.16 -0.32
CA SER A 29 44.56 -3.67 -0.02
C SER A 29 43.81 -2.51 0.65
N ALA A 30 42.84 -1.93 -0.05
CA ALA A 30 41.73 -1.33 0.65
C ALA A 30 41.17 -2.45 1.51
N ALA A 31 41.27 -2.31 2.83
CA ALA A 31 40.46 -3.09 3.72
C ALA A 31 39.01 -2.78 3.33
N THR A 32 38.40 -3.69 2.58
CA THR A 32 36.95 -3.79 2.50
C THR A 32 36.48 -3.93 3.93
N GLN A 33 35.97 -2.83 4.51
CA GLN A 33 35.21 -2.94 5.73
C GLN A 33 34.13 -3.97 5.48
N SER A 34 34.12 -4.99 6.34
CA SER A 34 33.05 -5.95 6.42
C SER A 34 31.73 -5.19 6.45
N VAL A 35 30.80 -5.58 5.58
CA VAL A 35 29.39 -5.18 5.68
C VAL A 35 28.84 -5.80 6.96
N GLY A 36 29.15 -5.18 8.10
CA GLY A 36 28.37 -5.30 9.32
C GLY A 36 27.16 -4.39 9.15
N GLY A 37 25.97 -4.91 9.44
CA GLY A 37 24.73 -4.15 9.25
C GLY A 37 24.72 -2.84 10.05
N THR A 38 23.97 -1.86 9.54
CA THR A 38 23.75 -0.55 10.19
C THR A 38 23.28 -0.73 11.63
N ILE A 39 24.01 -0.15 12.59
CA ILE A 39 23.59 -0.05 14.00
C ILE A 39 22.70 1.18 14.11
N TYR A 40 21.40 0.98 14.25
CA TYR A 40 20.47 2.10 14.45
C TYR A 40 20.83 2.87 15.72
N GLY A 41 20.85 4.19 15.61
CA GLY A 41 21.26 5.14 16.63
C GLY A 41 22.75 5.51 16.63
N ASP A 42 23.62 4.75 15.95
CA ASP A 42 25.05 5.06 15.81
C ASP A 42 25.28 5.90 14.53
N VAL A 43 25.11 7.21 14.66
CA VAL A 43 25.11 8.17 13.57
C VAL A 43 26.53 8.56 13.18
N ASN A 44 27.47 8.52 14.13
CA ASN A 44 28.88 8.84 13.89
C ASN A 44 29.73 7.61 13.46
N MET A 45 29.15 6.40 13.50
CA MET A 45 29.75 5.11 13.15
C MET A 45 30.93 4.70 14.07
N ASP A 46 30.88 5.07 15.35
CA ASP A 46 31.88 4.66 16.35
C ASP A 46 31.54 3.34 17.07
N ASN A 47 30.42 2.70 16.71
CA ASN A 47 29.83 1.50 17.29
C ASN A 47 29.24 1.68 18.70
N VAL A 48 29.02 2.92 19.14
CA VAL A 48 28.36 3.26 20.40
C VAL A 48 27.15 4.13 20.09
N VAL A 49 26.01 3.86 20.74
CA VAL A 49 24.84 4.74 20.68
C VAL A 49 24.86 5.62 21.92
N ASP A 50 25.21 6.90 21.77
CA ASP A 50 25.30 7.82 22.90
C ASP A 50 24.81 9.26 22.61
N ALA A 51 25.17 10.19 23.50
CA ALA A 51 24.76 11.58 23.41
C ALA A 51 25.40 12.33 22.22
N VAL A 52 26.49 11.82 21.65
CA VAL A 52 27.15 12.36 20.46
C VAL A 52 26.26 12.17 19.25
N ASP A 53 25.67 10.99 19.07
CA ASP A 53 24.72 10.71 17.98
C ASP A 53 23.47 11.57 18.08
N LEU A 54 22.91 11.69 19.29
CA LEU A 54 21.78 12.57 19.56
C LEU A 54 22.11 14.03 19.21
N ALA A 55 23.34 14.49 19.46
CA ALA A 55 23.79 15.84 19.14
C ALA A 55 23.94 16.05 17.62
N LEU A 56 24.38 15.04 16.87
CA LEU A 56 24.44 15.08 15.42
C LEU A 56 23.04 15.21 14.81
N ILE A 57 22.09 14.37 15.23
CA ILE A 57 20.69 14.46 14.79
C ILE A 57 20.14 15.85 15.13
N LYS A 58 20.36 16.36 16.35
CA LYS A 58 19.93 17.70 16.73
C LYS A 58 20.54 18.80 15.85
N SER A 59 21.83 18.69 15.52
CA SER A 59 22.52 19.65 14.65
C SER A 59 21.90 19.68 13.26
N TYR A 60 21.62 18.50 12.71
CA TYR A 60 20.96 18.32 11.42
C TYR A 60 19.54 18.89 11.41
N LEU A 61 18.71 18.56 12.41
CA LEU A 61 17.33 19.07 12.52
C LEU A 61 17.26 20.60 12.70
N LEU A 62 18.31 21.21 13.25
CA LEU A 62 18.42 22.66 13.40
C LEU A 62 19.00 23.35 12.16
N GLY A 63 19.29 22.61 11.08
CA GLY A 63 19.87 23.15 9.85
C GLY A 63 21.30 23.66 10.03
N LYS A 64 22.03 23.19 11.05
CA LYS A 64 23.45 23.53 11.24
C LYS A 64 24.36 22.70 10.32
N THR A 65 23.88 21.54 9.89
CA THR A 65 24.51 20.67 8.91
C THR A 65 23.44 20.21 7.92
N ASP A 66 23.76 20.16 6.64
CA ASP A 66 22.82 19.73 5.60
C ASP A 66 22.77 18.20 5.45
N THR A 67 23.70 17.48 6.10
CA THR A 67 23.81 16.02 6.03
C THR A 67 24.19 15.43 7.40
N LEU A 68 23.98 14.10 7.53
CA LEU A 68 24.48 13.27 8.62
C LEU A 68 25.52 12.28 8.08
N PRO A 69 26.48 11.82 8.91
CA PRO A 69 27.44 10.78 8.49
C PRO A 69 26.74 9.46 8.13
N ASN A 70 25.69 9.09 8.88
CA ASN A 70 24.84 7.94 8.56
C ASN A 70 23.36 8.31 8.74
N LEU A 71 22.65 8.51 7.62
CA LEU A 71 21.23 8.87 7.62
C LEU A 71 20.34 7.68 8.00
N GLU A 72 20.73 6.46 7.61
CA GLU A 72 19.99 5.23 7.94
C GLU A 72 20.06 4.93 9.43
N ALA A 73 21.22 5.13 10.07
CA ALA A 73 21.34 4.99 11.52
C ALA A 73 20.56 6.07 12.29
N ALA A 74 20.32 7.23 11.68
CA ALA A 74 19.56 8.32 12.28
C ALA A 74 18.04 8.11 12.21
N ASP A 75 17.55 7.36 11.22
CA ASP A 75 16.15 6.92 11.09
C ASP A 75 15.89 5.72 12.02
N VAL A 76 15.84 6.01 13.33
CA VAL A 76 15.71 4.98 14.36
C VAL A 76 14.28 4.45 14.49
N ASN A 77 13.29 5.14 13.92
CA ASN A 77 11.92 4.65 13.85
C ASN A 77 11.64 3.84 12.55
N GLY A 78 12.48 4.01 11.52
CA GLY A 78 12.49 3.30 10.25
C GLY A 78 11.55 3.85 9.19
N ASP A 79 10.96 5.04 9.38
CA ASP A 79 9.95 5.63 8.51
C ASP A 79 10.49 6.22 7.19
N GLY A 80 11.82 6.15 7.00
CA GLY A 80 12.54 6.63 5.84
C GLY A 80 12.99 8.09 5.95
N SER A 81 12.71 8.76 7.07
CA SER A 81 13.13 10.13 7.36
C SER A 81 13.92 10.18 8.66
N ALA A 82 14.88 11.10 8.76
CA ALA A 82 15.55 11.41 10.02
C ALA A 82 14.97 12.75 10.54
N ASP A 83 14.01 12.69 11.46
CA ASP A 83 13.26 13.86 11.92
C ASP A 83 13.13 13.99 13.46
N ALA A 84 12.22 14.85 13.92
CA ALA A 84 12.02 15.11 15.34
C ALA A 84 11.50 13.88 16.12
N LEU A 85 10.88 12.93 15.44
CA LEU A 85 10.42 11.66 16.00
C LEU A 85 11.62 10.76 16.35
N ASP A 86 12.59 10.65 15.44
CA ASP A 86 13.84 9.91 15.69
C ASP A 86 14.63 10.50 16.85
N PHE A 87 14.70 11.83 16.89
CA PHE A 87 15.31 12.54 18.01
C PHE A 87 14.63 12.24 19.35
N ALA A 88 13.30 12.05 19.35
CA ALA A 88 12.56 11.67 20.55
C ALA A 88 12.82 10.21 20.95
N GLU A 89 12.89 9.28 19.98
CA GLU A 89 13.23 7.87 20.23
C GLU A 89 14.67 7.70 20.73
N MET A 90 15.64 8.42 20.17
CA MET A 90 17.02 8.48 20.67
C MET A 90 17.07 8.90 22.14
N LYS A 91 16.27 9.89 22.55
CA LYS A 91 16.18 10.27 23.97
C LYS A 91 15.60 9.15 24.83
N LYS A 92 14.54 8.48 24.38
CA LYS A 92 13.97 7.35 25.12
C LYS A 92 15.01 6.25 25.33
N TYR A 93 15.81 5.94 24.30
CA TYR A 93 16.88 4.96 24.36
C TYR A 93 17.97 5.34 25.37
N LEU A 94 18.49 6.57 25.28
CA LEU A 94 19.53 7.06 26.21
C LEU A 94 19.04 7.18 27.66
N LEU A 95 17.72 7.34 27.85
CA LEU A 95 17.08 7.33 29.17
C LEU A 95 16.74 5.91 29.67
N GLY A 96 17.00 4.87 28.87
CA GLY A 96 16.68 3.48 29.20
C GLY A 96 15.18 3.16 29.21
N ILE A 97 14.34 4.02 28.62
CA ILE A 97 12.89 3.78 28.46
C ILE A 97 12.64 2.68 27.42
N ILE A 98 13.47 2.64 26.38
CA ILE A 98 13.53 1.56 25.40
C ILE A 98 14.93 0.97 25.41
N SER A 99 15.05 -0.35 25.22
CA SER A 99 16.33 -1.06 25.16
C SER A 99 16.84 -1.30 23.73
N GLU A 100 16.01 -0.99 22.74
CA GLU A 100 16.25 -1.20 21.31
C GLU A 100 15.39 -0.22 20.51
N PHE A 101 15.87 0.17 19.32
CA PHE A 101 15.14 1.08 18.44
C PHE A 101 14.09 0.34 17.61
N PRO A 102 12.94 0.96 17.30
CA PRO A 102 11.94 0.37 16.39
C PRO A 102 12.54 -0.08 15.04
N ALA A 103 13.48 0.67 14.48
CA ALA A 103 14.14 0.31 13.22
C ALA A 103 15.08 -0.91 13.36
N SER A 104 15.68 -1.12 14.53
CA SER A 104 16.52 -2.30 14.80
C SER A 104 15.71 -3.61 14.85
N GLN A 105 14.40 -3.52 15.09
CA GLN A 105 13.48 -4.64 14.90
C GLN A 105 13.19 -4.92 13.41
N ASN A 106 13.26 -3.91 12.53
CA ASN A 106 12.91 -4.06 11.12
C ASN A 106 13.91 -4.94 10.35
N ASN A 107 15.22 -4.85 10.62
CA ASN A 107 16.22 -5.70 9.93
C ASN A 107 16.15 -7.20 10.31
N ASN A 108 15.73 -7.53 11.54
CA ASN A 108 15.54 -8.92 11.96
C ASN A 108 14.14 -9.45 11.62
N ASN A 109 13.13 -8.58 11.49
CA ASN A 109 11.74 -8.98 11.25
C ASN A 109 11.31 -8.90 9.78
N SER A 110 11.96 -8.09 8.94
CA SER A 110 11.56 -7.92 7.51
C SER A 110 11.64 -9.22 6.71
N ASP A 111 12.49 -10.16 7.12
CA ASP A 111 12.66 -11.45 6.45
C ASP A 111 11.73 -12.55 6.99
N LYS A 112 11.13 -12.32 8.16
CA LYS A 112 10.22 -13.26 8.82
C LYS A 112 8.86 -13.28 8.15
N THR A 113 8.11 -14.36 8.34
CA THR A 113 6.70 -14.43 7.95
C THR A 113 5.86 -13.49 8.81
N LEU A 114 4.93 -12.72 8.23
CA LEU A 114 3.92 -11.99 9.01
C LEU A 114 2.69 -12.86 9.16
N ILE A 115 2.26 -13.15 10.39
CA ILE A 115 0.97 -13.78 10.66
C ILE A 115 -0.06 -12.65 10.86
N PRO A 116 -1.01 -12.48 9.92
CA PRO A 116 -2.00 -11.42 10.03
C PRO A 116 -2.96 -11.67 11.19
N HIS A 117 -3.58 -10.60 11.70
CA HIS A 117 -4.62 -10.71 12.71
C HIS A 117 -5.85 -11.46 12.16
N GLU A 118 -6.56 -12.21 13.00
CA GLU A 118 -7.71 -13.04 12.57
C GLU A 118 -8.86 -12.25 11.94
N SER A 119 -9.05 -10.99 12.35
CA SER A 119 -10.05 -10.10 11.76
C SER A 119 -9.66 -9.52 10.38
N TRP A 120 -8.40 -9.71 9.96
CA TRP A 120 -7.87 -9.21 8.69
C TRP A 120 -6.81 -10.17 8.11
N THR A 121 -7.22 -11.41 7.86
CA THR A 121 -6.33 -12.51 7.46
C THR A 121 -5.61 -12.29 6.13
N CYS A 122 -6.00 -11.28 5.36
CA CYS A 122 -5.55 -11.01 4.00
C CYS A 122 -5.68 -12.20 3.03
N GLY A 123 -6.50 -13.21 3.34
CA GLY A 123 -6.56 -14.45 2.56
C GLY A 123 -5.37 -15.40 2.76
N MET A 124 -4.42 -15.09 3.66
CA MET A 124 -3.26 -15.91 4.01
C MET A 124 -3.08 -15.98 5.53
N SER A 125 -4.07 -16.54 6.23
CA SER A 125 -4.12 -16.60 7.71
C SER A 125 -2.92 -17.30 8.36
N SER A 126 -2.33 -18.29 7.68
CA SER A 126 -1.16 -19.02 8.18
C SER A 126 0.15 -18.23 8.08
N GLY A 127 0.16 -17.12 7.33
CA GLY A 127 1.30 -16.25 7.20
C GLY A 127 1.53 -15.72 5.78
N ILE A 128 2.05 -14.50 5.73
CA ILE A 128 2.41 -13.76 4.52
C ILE A 128 3.95 -13.68 4.49
N PRO A 129 4.63 -14.38 3.56
CA PRO A 129 6.08 -14.36 3.48
C PRO A 129 6.59 -13.00 2.98
N LYS A 130 7.89 -12.74 3.12
CA LYS A 130 8.53 -11.59 2.48
C LYS A 130 8.31 -11.69 0.96
N PRO A 131 7.69 -10.70 0.29
CA PRO A 131 7.34 -10.81 -1.12
C PRO A 131 8.54 -11.11 -2.01
N GLU A 132 9.69 -10.49 -1.73
CA GLU A 132 10.91 -10.58 -2.53
C GLU A 132 11.55 -11.98 -2.52
N LYS A 133 11.11 -12.89 -1.65
CA LYS A 133 11.51 -14.32 -1.71
C LYS A 133 10.85 -15.06 -2.88
N GLY A 134 9.72 -14.54 -3.37
CA GLY A 134 8.99 -15.08 -4.50
C GLY A 134 9.58 -14.69 -5.85
N THR A 135 8.91 -15.11 -6.93
CA THR A 135 9.28 -14.70 -8.29
C THR A 135 8.49 -13.49 -8.72
N LEU A 136 9.15 -12.41 -9.13
CA LEU A 136 8.46 -11.22 -9.65
C LEU A 136 7.54 -11.59 -10.81
N VAL A 137 6.31 -11.08 -10.74
CA VAL A 137 5.29 -11.19 -11.78
C VAL A 137 5.25 -9.90 -12.58
N PHE A 138 4.97 -8.78 -11.93
CA PHE A 138 5.02 -7.44 -12.54
C PHE A 138 5.24 -6.36 -11.48
N GLU A 139 5.65 -5.19 -11.95
CA GLU A 139 5.53 -3.92 -11.22
C GLU A 139 4.66 -2.97 -12.03
N ALA A 140 3.95 -2.08 -11.33
CA ALA A 140 3.15 -1.03 -11.96
C ALA A 140 3.21 0.27 -11.15
N THR A 141 3.29 1.39 -11.83
CA THR A 141 3.11 2.72 -11.24
C THR A 141 1.72 3.22 -11.61
N LEU A 142 0.84 3.29 -10.60
CA LEU A 142 -0.54 3.68 -10.74
C LEU A 142 -0.65 5.18 -10.47
N LYS A 143 -1.22 5.94 -11.41
CA LYS A 143 -1.52 7.35 -11.20
C LYS A 143 -2.73 7.50 -10.29
N LEU A 144 -2.67 8.44 -9.36
CA LEU A 144 -3.81 8.78 -8.53
C LEU A 144 -4.62 9.92 -9.16
N ASP A 145 -5.93 9.77 -9.17
CA ASP A 145 -6.87 10.84 -9.53
C ASP A 145 -7.01 11.79 -8.34
N LYS A 146 -7.29 11.20 -7.18
CA LYS A 146 -7.54 11.90 -5.93
C LYS A 146 -6.98 11.11 -4.76
N SER A 147 -6.52 11.86 -3.76
CA SER A 147 -6.04 11.37 -2.49
C SER A 147 -6.82 12.07 -1.39
N TYR A 148 -7.53 11.32 -0.57
CA TYR A 148 -8.35 11.83 0.51
C TYR A 148 -7.78 11.39 1.85
N ASN A 149 -7.49 12.35 2.72
CA ASN A 149 -7.20 12.09 4.12
C ASN A 149 -8.47 12.31 4.93
N LEU A 150 -9.12 11.22 5.33
CA LEU A 150 -10.34 11.28 6.13
C LEU A 150 -10.02 11.57 7.60
N GLY A 151 -8.78 11.37 8.06
CA GLY A 151 -8.42 11.46 9.46
C GLY A 151 -8.97 10.28 10.28
N LYS A 152 -9.17 10.50 11.59
CA LYS A 152 -9.58 9.44 12.52
C LYS A 152 -11.03 9.06 12.29
N THR A 153 -11.31 7.80 11.99
CA THR A 153 -12.65 7.19 11.92
C THR A 153 -12.88 6.29 13.14
N GLN A 154 -13.97 5.52 13.15
CA GLN A 154 -14.23 4.51 14.18
C GLN A 154 -13.18 3.38 14.22
N TYR A 155 -12.39 3.20 13.15
CA TYR A 155 -11.40 2.12 13.06
C TYR A 155 -9.96 2.58 13.30
N GLY A 156 -9.63 3.84 13.00
CA GLY A 156 -8.25 4.34 13.00
C GLY A 156 -8.08 5.54 12.06
N GLN A 157 -6.84 5.89 11.71
CA GLN A 157 -6.57 6.93 10.72
C GLN A 157 -6.80 6.40 9.31
N ARG A 158 -7.74 7.01 8.57
CA ARG A 158 -8.16 6.56 7.25
C ARG A 158 -7.66 7.47 6.15
N LYS A 159 -7.06 6.87 5.12
CA LYS A 159 -6.82 7.49 3.82
C LYS A 159 -7.52 6.68 2.73
N ALA A 160 -8.00 7.37 1.69
CA ALA A 160 -8.59 6.75 0.51
C ALA A 160 -7.95 7.34 -0.75
N PHE A 161 -7.56 6.48 -1.68
CA PHE A 161 -6.92 6.86 -2.93
C PHE A 161 -7.76 6.35 -4.10
N VAL A 162 -8.01 7.24 -5.06
CA VAL A 162 -8.73 6.93 -6.30
C VAL A 162 -7.72 6.80 -7.42
N ILE A 163 -7.74 5.68 -8.13
CA ILE A 163 -6.73 5.32 -9.13
C ILE A 163 -7.23 5.70 -10.53
N GLN A 164 -6.35 6.33 -11.32
CA GLN A 164 -6.56 6.61 -12.74
C GLN A 164 -6.08 5.44 -13.60
N ASN A 165 -6.49 5.49 -14.87
CA ASN A 165 -6.03 4.57 -15.89
C ASN A 165 -4.49 4.54 -15.96
N SER A 166 -3.89 3.36 -15.81
CA SER A 166 -2.44 3.19 -15.75
C SER A 166 -2.02 1.87 -16.41
N SER A 167 -0.97 1.88 -17.22
CA SER A 167 -0.48 0.69 -17.92
C SER A 167 0.40 -0.19 -17.03
N ILE A 168 0.30 -1.50 -17.22
CA ILE A 168 1.19 -2.51 -16.68
C ILE A 168 1.99 -3.06 -17.86
N ASN A 169 3.30 -2.87 -17.82
CA ASN A 169 4.22 -3.35 -18.85
C ASN A 169 5.26 -4.26 -18.22
N SER A 170 5.16 -5.58 -18.42
CA SER A 170 6.11 -6.54 -17.88
C SER A 170 6.30 -7.75 -18.80
N SER A 171 7.33 -8.56 -18.54
CA SER A 171 7.59 -9.76 -19.33
C SER A 171 6.52 -10.85 -19.16
N LYS A 172 5.86 -10.93 -18.00
CA LYS A 172 4.89 -11.99 -17.69
C LYS A 172 3.43 -11.57 -17.84
N PHE A 173 3.14 -10.29 -17.64
CA PHE A 173 1.76 -9.81 -17.66
C PHE A 173 1.70 -8.37 -18.15
N ASN A 174 0.80 -8.10 -19.09
CA ASN A 174 0.59 -6.78 -19.65
C ASN A 174 -0.91 -6.47 -19.67
N GLY A 175 -1.24 -5.22 -19.37
CA GLY A 175 -2.62 -4.76 -19.33
C GLY A 175 -2.71 -3.32 -18.88
N THR A 176 -3.92 -2.91 -18.54
CA THR A 176 -4.21 -1.54 -18.08
C THR A 176 -5.10 -1.61 -16.87
N VAL A 177 -4.66 -1.02 -15.75
CA VAL A 177 -5.53 -0.75 -14.60
C VAL A 177 -6.56 0.29 -15.02
N MET A 178 -7.83 -0.01 -14.80
CA MET A 178 -8.96 0.84 -15.17
C MET A 178 -9.12 1.98 -14.14
N SER A 179 -9.61 3.13 -14.58
CA SER A 179 -9.89 4.27 -13.70
C SER A 179 -11.02 3.95 -12.71
N GLY A 180 -10.99 4.60 -11.55
CA GLY A 180 -11.99 4.44 -10.49
C GLY A 180 -11.62 3.36 -9.47
N GLY A 181 -10.47 2.69 -9.60
CA GLY A 181 -9.98 1.78 -8.57
C GLY A 181 -9.84 2.47 -7.22
N LEU A 182 -10.09 1.75 -6.12
CA LEU A 182 -10.02 2.26 -4.75
C LEU A 182 -8.89 1.58 -3.99
N ASP A 183 -8.12 2.36 -3.24
CA ASP A 183 -7.12 1.89 -2.27
C ASP A 183 -7.36 2.60 -0.95
N PHE A 184 -7.73 1.85 0.07
CA PHE A 184 -7.98 2.33 1.42
C PHE A 184 -6.82 1.93 2.33
N GLN A 185 -6.24 2.90 3.00
CA GLN A 185 -5.23 2.69 4.02
C GLN A 185 -5.82 3.02 5.39
N LEU A 186 -5.76 2.06 6.31
CA LEU A 186 -6.05 2.27 7.72
C LEU A 186 -4.76 2.15 8.52
N GLU A 187 -4.54 3.09 9.42
CA GLU A 187 -3.49 3.02 10.44
C GLU A 187 -4.15 2.98 11.82
N LEU A 188 -3.85 1.92 12.57
CA LEU A 188 -4.36 1.70 13.92
C LEU A 188 -3.54 2.48 14.95
N SER A 189 -4.06 2.65 16.17
CA SER A 189 -3.39 3.40 17.23
C SER A 189 -2.04 2.83 17.68
N ASN A 190 -1.77 1.55 17.38
CA ASN A 190 -0.50 0.89 17.63
C ASN A 190 0.46 0.89 16.41
N GLY A 191 0.15 1.65 15.36
CA GLY A 191 0.95 1.77 14.13
C GLY A 191 0.66 0.70 13.08
N VAL A 192 -0.11 -0.34 13.39
CA VAL A 192 -0.46 -1.39 12.42
C VAL A 192 -1.18 -0.79 11.23
N ILE A 193 -0.73 -1.16 10.03
CA ILE A 193 -1.33 -0.75 8.78
C ILE A 193 -2.22 -1.88 8.26
N GLU A 194 -3.36 -1.50 7.69
CA GLU A 194 -4.22 -2.37 6.93
C GLU A 194 -4.60 -1.73 5.61
N ILE A 195 -4.47 -2.48 4.52
CA ILE A 195 -4.77 -2.03 3.16
C ILE A 195 -5.93 -2.83 2.60
N GLU A 196 -6.91 -2.13 2.03
CA GLU A 196 -7.95 -2.71 1.19
C GLU A 196 -7.87 -2.07 -0.19
N GLN A 197 -7.65 -2.86 -1.24
CA GLN A 197 -7.53 -2.38 -2.60
C GLN A 197 -8.48 -3.11 -3.53
N LEU A 198 -9.21 -2.38 -4.38
CA LEU A 198 -10.14 -2.92 -5.37
C LEU A 198 -9.86 -2.31 -6.74
N LEU A 199 -9.29 -3.11 -7.63
CA LEU A 199 -8.92 -2.70 -8.99
C LEU A 199 -9.61 -3.57 -10.04
N MET A 200 -9.76 -2.99 -11.22
CA MET A 200 -10.07 -3.70 -12.45
C MET A 200 -8.88 -3.56 -13.39
N ILE A 201 -8.47 -4.65 -14.01
CA ILE A 201 -7.41 -4.67 -15.01
C ILE A 201 -8.00 -5.17 -16.32
N ARG A 202 -7.77 -4.44 -17.41
CA ARG A 202 -8.02 -4.92 -18.77
C ARG A 202 -6.72 -5.50 -19.34
N ALA A 203 -6.65 -6.82 -19.48
CA ALA A 203 -5.51 -7.50 -20.08
C ALA A 203 -5.44 -7.23 -21.60
N ASN A 204 -4.28 -7.49 -22.21
CA ASN A 204 -4.08 -7.23 -23.64
C ASN A 204 -4.94 -8.11 -24.57
N ASP A 205 -5.40 -9.27 -24.10
CA ASP A 205 -6.39 -10.10 -24.81
C ASP A 205 -7.81 -9.54 -24.74
N GLY A 206 -7.99 -8.37 -24.10
CA GLY A 206 -9.26 -7.67 -23.95
C GLY A 206 -10.07 -8.12 -22.74
N SER A 207 -9.64 -9.16 -22.03
CA SER A 207 -10.34 -9.68 -20.85
C SER A 207 -10.23 -8.73 -19.65
N TYR A 208 -11.27 -8.71 -18.82
CA TYR A 208 -11.26 -8.01 -17.55
C TYR A 208 -10.87 -8.96 -16.41
N ILE A 209 -10.04 -8.47 -15.50
CA ILE A 209 -9.60 -9.18 -14.29
C ILE A 209 -9.95 -8.29 -13.11
N HIS A 210 -10.71 -8.85 -12.16
CA HIS A 210 -10.97 -8.17 -10.89
C HIS A 210 -9.85 -8.51 -9.90
N LEU A 211 -9.33 -7.50 -9.23
CA LEU A 211 -8.27 -7.64 -8.24
C LEU A 211 -8.75 -7.04 -6.92
N ARG A 212 -8.90 -7.90 -5.92
CA ARG A 212 -9.27 -7.49 -4.56
C ARG A 212 -8.14 -7.85 -3.61
N SER A 213 -7.42 -6.85 -3.12
CA SER A 213 -6.20 -7.06 -2.36
C SER A 213 -6.40 -6.63 -0.91
N ALA A 214 -5.81 -7.41 -0.01
CA ALA A 214 -5.74 -7.09 1.41
C ALA A 214 -4.28 -7.05 1.82
N GLY A 215 -3.90 -6.06 2.62
CA GLY A 215 -2.54 -6.00 3.16
C GLY A 215 -2.50 -5.67 4.64
N THR A 216 -1.38 -6.02 5.26
CA THR A 216 -1.08 -5.63 6.63
C THR A 216 0.41 -5.50 6.89
N GLY A 217 0.77 -4.71 7.90
CA GLY A 217 2.14 -4.52 8.38
C GLY A 217 2.12 -4.03 9.83
N ILE A 218 3.21 -4.28 10.56
CA ILE A 218 3.38 -3.79 11.95
C ILE A 218 3.41 -2.26 11.98
N ASN A 219 3.93 -1.67 10.90
CA ASN A 219 4.03 -0.24 10.63
C ASN A 219 4.05 -0.03 9.11
N GLN A 220 4.27 1.21 8.68
CA GLN A 220 4.33 1.61 7.28
C GLN A 220 5.54 1.00 6.51
N ASN A 221 6.56 0.51 7.21
CA ASN A 221 7.85 0.14 6.63
C ASN A 221 7.83 -1.28 6.02
N ASP A 222 7.08 -2.20 6.62
CA ASP A 222 6.89 -3.58 6.12
C ASP A 222 5.40 -3.90 5.98
N VAL A 223 4.75 -3.25 5.02
CA VAL A 223 3.39 -3.60 4.60
C VAL A 223 3.47 -4.64 3.47
N ARG A 224 2.76 -5.76 3.66
CA ARG A 224 2.66 -6.84 2.67
C ARG A 224 1.24 -6.96 2.17
N ILE A 225 1.07 -6.86 0.87
CA ILE A 225 -0.24 -6.95 0.20
C ILE A 225 -0.39 -8.35 -0.38
N VAL A 226 -1.50 -9.01 -0.08
CA VAL A 226 -1.94 -10.25 -0.74
C VAL A 226 -2.90 -9.87 -1.86
N TYR A 227 -2.60 -10.31 -3.07
CA TYR A 227 -3.35 -10.00 -4.29
C TYR A 227 -4.26 -11.17 -4.66
N ASP A 228 -5.59 -11.02 -4.48
CA ASP A 228 -6.59 -12.01 -4.92
C ASP A 228 -7.11 -11.65 -6.32
N PHE A 229 -6.56 -12.30 -7.34
CA PHE A 229 -7.02 -12.15 -8.72
C PHE A 229 -8.23 -13.03 -9.01
N GLU A 230 -9.20 -12.47 -9.71
CA GLU A 230 -10.30 -13.16 -10.38
C GLU A 230 -10.17 -12.91 -11.88
N ALA A 231 -9.47 -13.82 -12.58
CA ALA A 231 -9.30 -13.80 -14.03
C ALA A 231 -10.31 -14.75 -14.71
N PRO A 232 -10.79 -14.46 -15.93
CA PRO A 232 -11.73 -15.35 -16.61
C PRO A 232 -11.09 -16.70 -16.92
N ASN A 233 -11.81 -17.80 -16.67
CA ASN A 233 -11.29 -19.16 -16.88
C ASN A 233 -10.85 -19.42 -18.33
N SER A 234 -11.48 -18.74 -19.29
CA SER A 234 -11.18 -18.81 -20.72
C SER A 234 -10.08 -17.87 -21.20
N SER A 235 -9.57 -16.98 -20.34
CA SER A 235 -8.55 -15.99 -20.72
C SER A 235 -7.13 -16.57 -20.68
N SER A 236 -6.21 -15.90 -21.39
CA SER A 236 -4.77 -16.21 -21.29
C SER A 236 -4.18 -15.93 -19.91
N SER A 237 -4.90 -15.18 -19.08
CA SER A 237 -4.49 -14.76 -17.73
C SER A 237 -5.07 -15.66 -16.63
N ASN A 238 -5.75 -16.77 -16.98
CA ASN A 238 -6.41 -17.65 -16.01
C ASN A 238 -5.44 -18.26 -14.96
N TRP A 239 -4.14 -18.32 -15.26
CA TRP A 239 -3.11 -18.80 -14.35
C TRP A 239 -3.01 -17.94 -13.06
N LEU A 240 -3.43 -16.67 -13.11
CA LEU A 240 -3.55 -15.79 -11.94
C LEU A 240 -4.57 -16.30 -10.91
N ASN A 241 -5.47 -17.20 -11.28
CA ASN A 241 -6.45 -17.76 -10.34
C ASN A 241 -5.85 -18.76 -9.35
N SER A 242 -4.71 -19.37 -9.67
CA SER A 242 -4.17 -20.52 -8.93
C SER A 242 -2.94 -20.18 -8.07
N GLY A 243 -2.26 -19.07 -8.35
CA GLY A 243 -1.07 -18.66 -7.61
C GLY A 243 -1.40 -18.00 -6.27
N LYS A 244 -0.38 -17.94 -5.40
CA LYS A 244 -0.36 -17.11 -4.19
C LYS A 244 0.48 -15.88 -4.49
N PHE A 245 -0.14 -14.72 -4.50
CA PHE A 245 0.53 -13.48 -4.89
C PHE A 245 0.64 -12.52 -3.72
N VAL A 246 1.86 -12.10 -3.44
CA VAL A 246 2.17 -11.15 -2.36
C VAL A 246 3.07 -10.07 -2.93
N GLY A 247 3.01 -8.86 -2.39
CA GLY A 247 3.87 -7.78 -2.86
C GLY A 247 3.89 -6.55 -2.00
N ARG A 248 4.49 -5.49 -2.57
CA ARG A 248 4.66 -4.19 -1.93
C ARG A 248 3.75 -3.16 -2.55
N ARG A 249 3.47 -2.12 -1.77
CA ARG A 249 2.70 -0.96 -2.17
C ARG A 249 3.30 0.28 -1.52
N THR A 250 3.72 1.24 -2.33
CA THR A 250 4.30 2.52 -1.89
C THR A 250 3.49 3.68 -2.46
N VAL A 251 3.06 4.62 -1.62
CA VAL A 251 2.45 5.88 -2.07
C VAL A 251 3.53 6.94 -2.15
N ASP A 252 3.59 7.61 -3.30
CA ASP A 252 4.37 8.82 -3.47
C ASP A 252 3.39 9.99 -3.65
N THR A 253 3.34 10.86 -2.64
CA THR A 253 2.47 12.04 -2.65
C THR A 253 3.03 13.20 -3.48
N ALA A 254 4.34 13.22 -3.74
CA ALA A 254 4.96 14.25 -4.57
C ALA A 254 4.66 14.03 -6.05
N THR A 255 4.67 12.77 -6.50
CA THR A 255 4.28 12.39 -7.87
C THR A 255 2.81 11.99 -8.01
N ASN A 256 2.08 11.92 -6.89
CA ASN A 256 0.69 11.46 -6.80
C ASN A 256 0.51 10.08 -7.47
N THR A 257 1.35 9.13 -7.07
CA THR A 257 1.34 7.76 -7.60
C THR A 257 1.31 6.70 -6.49
N ILE A 258 0.88 5.49 -6.85
CA ILE A 258 1.08 4.28 -6.07
C ILE A 258 1.93 3.32 -6.90
N LYS A 259 3.10 2.95 -6.40
CA LYS A 259 3.87 1.83 -6.97
C LYS A 259 3.41 0.53 -6.31
N ILE A 260 3.00 -0.45 -7.12
CA ILE A 260 2.77 -1.82 -6.69
C ILE A 260 3.80 -2.76 -7.33
N SER A 261 4.24 -3.75 -6.56
CA SER A 261 4.97 -4.91 -7.06
C SER A 261 4.22 -6.18 -6.67
N VAL A 262 4.26 -7.20 -7.51
CA VAL A 262 3.54 -8.47 -7.30
C VAL A 262 4.50 -9.62 -7.53
N TYR A 263 4.64 -10.50 -6.55
CA TYR A 263 5.48 -11.69 -6.57
C TYR A 263 4.62 -12.94 -6.40
N ASP A 264 4.94 -13.98 -7.16
CA ASP A 264 4.40 -15.32 -6.95
C ASP A 264 5.20 -16.00 -5.82
N VAL A 265 4.53 -16.26 -4.70
CA VAL A 265 5.09 -16.90 -3.51
C VAL A 265 4.58 -18.32 -3.32
N SER A 266 3.98 -18.92 -4.35
CA SER A 266 3.35 -20.25 -4.26
C SER A 266 4.30 -21.34 -3.79
N ASN A 267 5.59 -21.23 -4.13
CA ASN A 267 6.65 -22.18 -3.79
C ASN A 267 7.46 -21.80 -2.54
N ILE A 268 7.03 -20.79 -1.78
CA ILE A 268 7.74 -20.32 -0.59
C ILE A 268 7.22 -21.05 0.65
N SER A 269 8.12 -21.72 1.36
CA SER A 269 7.84 -22.33 2.66
C SER A 269 7.75 -21.26 3.75
N LEU A 270 6.73 -21.35 4.60
CA LEU A 270 6.55 -20.44 5.73
C LEU A 270 7.27 -20.98 6.96
N ASP A 271 8.09 -20.15 7.60
CA ASP A 271 8.54 -20.38 8.97
C ASP A 271 7.56 -19.69 9.92
N THR A 272 6.68 -20.47 10.52
CA THR A 272 5.67 -19.99 11.49
C THR A 272 6.20 -20.00 12.93
N ALA A 273 7.29 -20.71 13.21
CA ALA A 273 7.91 -20.77 14.52
C ALA A 273 8.64 -19.45 14.84
N ASN A 274 9.22 -18.82 13.82
CA ASN A 274 9.89 -17.52 13.92
C ASN A 274 9.13 -16.42 13.15
N ALA A 275 7.80 -16.45 13.20
CA ALA A 275 6.95 -15.46 12.56
C ALA A 275 6.65 -14.26 13.48
N VAL A 276 6.36 -13.12 12.87
CA VAL A 276 5.86 -11.94 13.57
C VAL A 276 4.35 -11.88 13.48
N LYS A 277 3.67 -11.78 14.62
CA LYS A 277 2.21 -11.75 14.69
C LYS A 277 1.73 -10.31 14.72
N ILE A 278 0.81 -9.96 13.84
CA ILE A 278 0.13 -8.67 13.86
C ILE A 278 -0.89 -8.66 15.00
N THR A 279 -0.76 -7.71 15.91
CA THR A 279 -1.70 -7.49 17.01
C THR A 279 -2.52 -6.24 16.74
N LYS A 280 -3.79 -6.24 17.17
CA LYS A 280 -4.66 -5.06 17.06
C LYS A 280 -5.00 -4.51 18.44
N PRO A 281 -5.20 -3.19 18.56
CA PRO A 281 -5.75 -2.58 19.77
C PRO A 281 -7.14 -3.16 20.06
N THR A 282 -7.45 -3.37 21.33
CA THR A 282 -8.74 -3.96 21.78
C THR A 282 -9.84 -2.91 21.98
N ASP A 283 -9.49 -1.63 21.91
CA ASP A 283 -10.35 -0.47 22.17
C ASP A 283 -11.07 0.07 20.93
N VAL A 284 -10.74 -0.46 19.74
CA VAL A 284 -11.38 -0.06 18.48
C VAL A 284 -12.08 -1.25 17.82
N PRO A 285 -13.25 -1.05 17.20
CA PRO A 285 -13.86 -2.08 16.36
C PRO A 285 -12.92 -2.45 15.20
N TYR A 286 -13.01 -3.68 14.72
CA TYR A 286 -12.27 -4.11 13.54
C TYR A 286 -12.98 -3.64 12.26
N GLN A 287 -12.21 -3.13 11.29
CA GLN A 287 -12.78 -2.87 9.97
C GLN A 287 -13.21 -4.21 9.32
N PRO A 288 -14.39 -4.27 8.70
CA PRO A 288 -14.87 -5.50 8.08
C PRO A 288 -14.27 -5.68 6.68
N TRP A 289 -13.88 -6.91 6.34
CA TRP A 289 -13.54 -7.26 4.95
C TRP A 289 -14.82 -7.34 4.09
N ASN A 290 -15.81 -8.09 4.55
CA ASN A 290 -17.07 -8.29 3.84
C ASN A 290 -18.10 -7.21 4.19
N TYR A 291 -19.06 -6.99 3.30
CA TYR A 291 -20.20 -6.14 3.62
C TYR A 291 -21.01 -6.71 4.81
N ARG A 292 -21.72 -5.83 5.51
CA ARG A 292 -22.56 -6.19 6.66
C ARG A 292 -23.81 -6.94 6.19
N LEU A 293 -24.28 -7.89 6.99
CA LEU A 293 -25.60 -8.51 6.82
C LEU A 293 -26.58 -7.96 7.86
N ALA A 294 -27.84 -7.81 7.47
CA ALA A 294 -28.92 -7.40 8.35
C ALA A 294 -29.26 -8.52 9.35
N SER A 295 -29.59 -8.18 10.59
CA SER A 295 -29.97 -9.15 11.62
C SER A 295 -31.20 -8.68 12.39
N ASN A 296 -32.36 -9.27 12.05
CA ASN A 296 -33.68 -8.90 12.57
C ASN A 296 -33.98 -7.41 12.41
N GLU A 297 -33.69 -6.86 11.23
CA GLU A 297 -33.84 -5.44 10.91
C GLU A 297 -34.91 -5.24 9.84
N ARG A 298 -35.63 -4.11 9.90
CA ARG A 298 -36.60 -3.66 8.90
C ARG A 298 -36.38 -2.20 8.53
N ARG A 299 -36.82 -1.83 7.31
CA ARG A 299 -36.72 -0.46 6.81
C ARG A 299 -37.61 0.47 7.65
N GLY A 300 -37.02 1.48 8.25
CA GLY A 300 -37.69 2.58 8.94
C GLY A 300 -37.90 3.78 8.03
N ASN A 301 -37.65 4.97 8.56
CA ASN A 301 -37.76 6.22 7.80
C ASN A 301 -36.73 6.27 6.67
N VAL A 302 -37.13 6.90 5.55
CA VAL A 302 -36.19 7.26 4.49
C VAL A 302 -35.12 8.18 5.07
N PHE A 303 -33.86 7.83 4.83
CA PHE A 303 -32.70 8.60 5.23
C PHE A 303 -32.21 9.47 4.07
N ILE A 304 -31.87 8.84 2.94
CA ILE A 304 -31.46 9.53 1.72
C ILE A 304 -31.92 8.76 0.48
N THR A 305 -31.91 9.44 -0.67
CA THR A 305 -32.02 8.85 -2.00
C THR A 305 -30.80 9.26 -2.82
N GLU A 306 -30.22 8.29 -3.51
CA GLU A 306 -29.13 8.45 -4.45
C GLU A 306 -29.63 8.34 -5.90
N GLN A 307 -29.07 9.17 -6.78
CA GLN A 307 -29.04 8.92 -8.22
C GLN A 307 -27.60 8.64 -8.61
N VAL A 308 -27.29 7.38 -8.90
CA VAL A 308 -25.94 6.88 -9.17
C VAL A 308 -25.71 6.79 -10.67
N ALA A 309 -24.70 7.47 -11.20
CA ALA A 309 -24.28 7.34 -12.58
C ALA A 309 -23.34 6.13 -12.73
N LEU A 310 -23.58 5.32 -13.77
CA LEU A 310 -22.85 4.08 -14.01
C LEU A 310 -22.01 4.17 -15.29
N GLY A 311 -20.86 3.51 -15.26
CA GLY A 311 -20.03 3.27 -16.43
C GLY A 311 -20.47 2.03 -17.21
N GLY A 312 -19.73 1.73 -18.28
CA GLY A 312 -19.94 0.50 -19.06
C GLY A 312 -19.60 -0.75 -18.24
N SER A 313 -20.40 -1.81 -18.43
CA SER A 313 -20.19 -3.11 -17.78
C SER A 313 -18.82 -3.69 -18.11
N GLN A 314 -18.09 -4.13 -17.09
CA GLN A 314 -16.81 -4.83 -17.19
C GLN A 314 -17.00 -6.27 -16.73
N SER A 315 -17.43 -7.13 -17.65
CA SER A 315 -17.70 -8.54 -17.36
C SER A 315 -16.38 -9.32 -17.28
N VAL A 316 -16.09 -9.87 -16.10
CA VAL A 316 -15.02 -10.86 -15.90
C VAL A 316 -15.56 -12.25 -16.27
N GLY A 317 -16.83 -12.52 -16.00
CA GLY A 317 -17.44 -13.82 -16.28
C GLY A 317 -17.03 -14.88 -15.27
N ALA A 318 -17.02 -16.16 -15.69
CA ALA A 318 -16.71 -17.29 -14.83
C ALA A 318 -15.21 -17.34 -14.45
N THR A 319 -14.93 -17.47 -13.17
CA THR A 319 -13.58 -17.48 -12.58
C THR A 319 -13.41 -18.67 -11.62
N LYS A 320 -12.36 -18.65 -10.78
CA LYS A 320 -12.09 -19.67 -9.78
C LYS A 320 -13.23 -19.87 -8.77
N ASN A 321 -13.26 -21.04 -8.16
CA ASN A 321 -14.23 -21.40 -7.11
C ASN A 321 -15.70 -21.24 -7.54
N GLY A 322 -16.00 -21.37 -8.84
CA GLY A 322 -17.35 -21.24 -9.38
C GLY A 322 -17.94 -19.83 -9.29
N ARG A 323 -17.11 -18.79 -9.07
CA ARG A 323 -17.54 -17.39 -9.06
C ARG A 323 -17.83 -16.88 -10.47
N ASN A 324 -18.76 -15.94 -10.59
CA ASN A 324 -19.04 -15.23 -11.82
C ASN A 324 -19.15 -13.73 -11.50
N ARG A 325 -18.29 -12.90 -12.10
CA ARG A 325 -18.16 -11.49 -11.70
C ARG A 325 -18.54 -10.56 -12.84
N ASN A 326 -19.39 -9.59 -12.53
CA ASN A 326 -19.60 -8.41 -13.36
C ASN A 326 -19.29 -7.17 -12.51
N VAL A 327 -18.52 -6.24 -13.07
CA VAL A 327 -18.16 -5.00 -12.36
C VAL A 327 -18.71 -3.81 -13.14
N ILE A 328 -19.46 -2.94 -12.47
CA ILE A 328 -20.03 -1.74 -13.07
C ILE A 328 -19.42 -0.53 -12.38
N PRO A 329 -18.54 0.24 -13.05
CA PRO A 329 -17.92 1.43 -12.46
C PRO A 329 -18.98 2.45 -12.04
N ILE A 330 -18.75 3.12 -10.91
CA ILE A 330 -19.55 4.26 -10.48
C ILE A 330 -18.84 5.52 -10.96
N THR A 331 -19.51 6.28 -11.84
CA THR A 331 -18.93 7.43 -12.55
C THR A 331 -19.38 8.77 -11.97
N GLY A 332 -20.21 8.74 -10.94
CA GLY A 332 -20.66 9.91 -10.19
C GLY A 332 -22.10 9.77 -9.75
N GLY A 333 -22.76 10.90 -9.47
CA GLY A 333 -24.15 10.92 -9.03
C GLY A 333 -24.42 11.95 -7.95
N THR A 334 -25.61 11.87 -7.37
CA THR A 334 -26.09 12.81 -6.35
C THR A 334 -26.76 12.07 -5.20
N VAL A 335 -26.65 12.63 -4.01
CA VAL A 335 -27.29 12.17 -2.78
C VAL A 335 -28.17 13.29 -2.26
N THR A 336 -29.42 12.98 -1.94
CA THR A 336 -30.41 13.96 -1.44
C THR A 336 -31.20 13.37 -0.27
N GLY A 337 -31.71 14.21 0.63
CA GLY A 337 -32.44 13.79 1.82
C GLY A 337 -31.85 14.43 3.08
N ASN A 338 -31.64 13.63 4.13
CA ASN A 338 -31.10 14.10 5.41
C ASN A 338 -29.66 14.66 5.31
N LEU A 339 -28.95 14.37 4.22
CA LEU A 339 -27.75 15.09 3.81
C LEU A 339 -27.75 15.28 2.30
N THR A 340 -26.93 16.21 1.82
CA THR A 340 -26.68 16.43 0.39
C THR A 340 -25.20 16.25 0.09
N ALA A 341 -24.91 15.45 -0.94
CA ALA A 341 -23.57 15.15 -1.39
C ALA A 341 -23.56 14.85 -2.89
N LYS A 342 -22.39 14.92 -3.51
CA LYS A 342 -22.13 14.31 -4.81
C LYS A 342 -21.49 12.94 -4.60
N ILE A 343 -21.78 12.01 -5.49
CA ILE A 343 -21.04 10.74 -5.58
C ILE A 343 -19.79 11.01 -6.42
N ILE A 344 -18.62 10.64 -5.90
CA ILE A 344 -17.36 10.78 -6.61
C ILE A 344 -17.26 9.69 -7.68
N ALA A 345 -16.63 9.99 -8.82
CA ALA A 345 -16.31 9.03 -9.87
C ALA A 345 -15.20 8.05 -9.41
N ALA A 346 -15.53 7.20 -8.43
CA ALA A 346 -14.63 6.26 -7.81
C ALA A 346 -15.40 5.04 -7.32
N GLY A 347 -14.75 3.89 -7.41
CA GLY A 347 -15.33 2.61 -7.05
C GLY A 347 -16.24 2.03 -8.12
N ALA A 348 -16.94 0.97 -7.72
CA ALA A 348 -17.82 0.20 -8.61
C ALA A 348 -18.82 -0.61 -7.78
N ASP A 349 -19.80 -1.18 -8.48
CA ASP A 349 -20.57 -2.34 -8.02
C ASP A 349 -19.88 -3.64 -8.47
N TYR A 350 -19.38 -4.42 -7.51
CA TYR A 350 -18.60 -5.65 -7.72
C TYR A 350 -19.48 -6.91 -7.65
N GLN A 351 -20.47 -7.01 -8.53
CA GLN A 351 -21.53 -8.03 -8.52
C GLN A 351 -20.98 -9.45 -8.65
N ASN A 352 -21.34 -10.33 -7.70
CA ASN A 352 -21.16 -11.77 -7.86
C ASN A 352 -22.46 -12.38 -8.38
N LEU A 353 -22.45 -12.82 -9.63
CA LEU A 353 -23.56 -13.41 -10.35
C LEU A 353 -23.74 -14.92 -10.09
N SER A 354 -22.85 -15.55 -9.32
CA SER A 354 -23.06 -16.93 -8.88
C SER A 354 -24.28 -17.02 -7.96
N ASN A 355 -25.04 -18.11 -8.04
CA ASN A 355 -26.26 -18.27 -7.24
C ASN A 355 -25.94 -18.58 -5.76
N PRO A 356 -26.51 -17.84 -4.79
CA PRO A 356 -27.35 -16.65 -4.95
C PRO A 356 -26.56 -15.38 -5.28
N MET A 357 -27.08 -14.59 -6.21
CA MET A 357 -26.43 -13.35 -6.65
C MET A 357 -26.30 -12.35 -5.50
N THR A 358 -25.16 -11.66 -5.44
CA THR A 358 -24.89 -10.61 -4.46
C THR A 358 -24.31 -9.36 -5.11
N ILE A 359 -24.66 -8.21 -4.53
CA ILE A 359 -24.13 -6.89 -4.84
C ILE A 359 -23.09 -6.53 -3.76
N ASP A 360 -22.04 -5.83 -4.17
CA ASP A 360 -21.04 -5.23 -3.27
C ASP A 360 -20.57 -3.94 -3.92
N ALA A 361 -21.29 -2.84 -3.66
CA ALA A 361 -20.92 -1.52 -4.15
C ALA A 361 -20.02 -0.82 -3.12
N ARG A 362 -18.85 -0.36 -3.57
CA ARG A 362 -17.91 0.44 -2.75
C ARG A 362 -17.55 1.69 -3.49
N TYR A 363 -17.79 2.84 -2.88
CA TYR A 363 -17.68 4.15 -3.53
C TYR A 363 -17.59 5.26 -2.48
N LEU A 364 -17.47 6.51 -2.93
CA LEU A 364 -17.27 7.67 -2.08
C LEU A 364 -18.34 8.73 -2.32
N TRP A 365 -18.80 9.36 -1.24
CA TRP A 365 -19.53 10.62 -1.29
C TRP A 365 -18.60 11.78 -0.91
N GLU A 366 -18.90 12.96 -1.45
CA GLU A 366 -18.35 14.23 -1.01
C GLU A 366 -19.51 15.19 -0.70
N THR A 367 -19.65 15.60 0.56
CA THR A 367 -20.68 16.54 1.00
C THR A 367 -20.39 17.95 0.51
N ASN A 368 -21.39 18.85 0.55
CA ASN A 368 -21.23 20.23 0.09
C ASN A 368 -20.17 21.03 0.88
N ASP A 369 -19.86 20.62 2.11
CA ASP A 369 -18.80 21.18 2.95
C ASP A 369 -17.48 20.40 2.88
N GLY A 370 -17.35 19.46 1.94
CA GLY A 370 -16.10 18.78 1.60
C GLY A 370 -15.77 17.54 2.44
N GLU A 371 -16.71 17.03 3.24
CA GLU A 371 -16.50 15.77 3.98
C GLU A 371 -16.56 14.58 3.03
N ILE A 372 -15.62 13.66 3.18
CA ILE A 372 -15.57 12.41 2.41
C ILE A 372 -16.18 11.28 3.24
N ILE A 373 -17.15 10.58 2.68
CA ILE A 373 -17.80 9.43 3.30
C ILE A 373 -17.56 8.21 2.43
N ILE A 374 -16.95 7.17 3.00
CA ILE A 374 -16.85 5.86 2.33
C ILE A 374 -18.19 5.15 2.49
N VAL A 375 -18.70 4.64 1.38
CA VAL A 375 -19.96 3.89 1.33
C VAL A 375 -19.68 2.47 0.89
N ARG A 376 -20.21 1.51 1.65
CA ARG A 376 -20.22 0.08 1.30
C ARG A 376 -21.66 -0.39 1.34
N ASN A 377 -22.25 -0.70 0.20
CA ASN A 377 -23.62 -1.20 0.10
C ASN A 377 -23.61 -2.58 -0.53
N GLY A 378 -23.89 -3.61 0.26
CA GLY A 378 -23.81 -4.98 -0.22
C GLY A 378 -24.86 -5.90 0.38
N GLY A 379 -25.03 -7.06 -0.23
CA GLY A 379 -26.01 -8.05 0.15
C GLY A 379 -26.66 -8.74 -1.05
N GLN A 380 -27.72 -9.49 -0.78
CA GLN A 380 -28.59 -10.03 -1.82
C GLN A 380 -29.66 -8.99 -2.17
N PHE A 381 -30.23 -9.11 -3.37
CA PHE A 381 -31.44 -8.37 -3.73
C PHE A 381 -32.54 -8.60 -2.67
N GLY A 382 -33.24 -7.53 -2.31
CA GLY A 382 -34.22 -7.47 -1.24
C GLY A 382 -33.62 -7.28 0.16
N SER A 383 -32.30 -7.43 0.34
CA SER A 383 -31.61 -7.42 1.64
C SER A 383 -30.28 -6.66 1.62
N LEU A 384 -30.19 -5.58 0.83
CA LEU A 384 -29.00 -4.74 0.74
C LEU A 384 -28.80 -3.89 2.00
N VAL A 385 -27.55 -3.79 2.42
CA VAL A 385 -27.14 -3.18 3.68
C VAL A 385 -26.00 -2.19 3.44
N PRO A 386 -26.29 -0.88 3.53
CA PRO A 386 -25.25 0.14 3.48
C PRO A 386 -24.57 0.31 4.84
N THR A 387 -23.27 0.51 4.82
CA THR A 387 -22.45 1.00 5.92
C THR A 387 -21.63 2.20 5.47
N PHE A 388 -21.29 3.03 6.44
CA PHE A 388 -20.59 4.29 6.23
C PHE A 388 -19.35 4.37 7.09
N GLU A 389 -18.34 5.07 6.59
CA GLU A 389 -17.16 5.44 7.34
C GLU A 389 -16.82 6.90 7.02
N VAL A 390 -16.80 7.72 8.06
CA VAL A 390 -16.54 9.16 8.00
C VAL A 390 -15.68 9.57 9.20
N ARG A 391 -15.02 10.74 9.13
CA ARG A 391 -14.22 11.27 10.24
C ARG A 391 -15.04 11.38 11.53
N ALA A 392 -14.45 10.95 12.64
CA ALA A 392 -15.13 10.76 13.92
C ALA A 392 -15.60 12.06 14.59
N ASP A 393 -14.94 13.19 14.31
CA ASP A 393 -15.33 14.52 14.78
C ASP A 393 -16.17 15.31 13.74
N SER A 394 -16.53 14.67 12.61
CA SER A 394 -17.41 15.28 11.63
C SER A 394 -18.83 15.42 12.18
N LYS A 395 -19.57 16.44 11.72
CA LYS A 395 -21.01 16.56 11.98
C LYS A 395 -21.82 15.39 11.40
N TYR A 396 -21.22 14.63 10.47
CA TYR A 396 -21.80 13.42 9.89
C TYR A 396 -21.43 12.13 10.64
N SER A 397 -20.67 12.21 11.74
CA SER A 397 -20.17 11.05 12.51
C SER A 397 -21.26 10.09 13.02
N TYR A 398 -22.52 10.54 13.09
CA TYR A 398 -23.67 9.66 13.36
C TYR A 398 -23.80 8.50 12.35
N LEU A 399 -23.26 8.65 11.14
CA LEU A 399 -23.18 7.60 10.12
C LEU A 399 -22.33 6.40 10.55
N ASN A 400 -21.31 6.61 11.39
CA ASN A 400 -20.43 5.54 11.86
C ASN A 400 -21.12 4.59 12.86
N GLN A 401 -22.22 5.02 13.47
CA GLN A 401 -22.86 4.30 14.59
C GLN A 401 -24.25 3.77 14.24
N LYS A 402 -24.99 4.47 13.38
CA LYS A 402 -26.34 4.08 12.99
C LYS A 402 -26.32 2.91 11.99
N LEU A 403 -27.38 2.10 12.05
CA LEU A 403 -27.63 1.03 11.10
C LEU A 403 -28.60 1.48 10.03
N TYR A 404 -28.38 1.02 8.80
CA TYR A 404 -29.18 1.37 7.64
C TYR A 404 -29.48 0.13 6.80
N LEU A 405 -30.54 0.23 5.99
CA LEU A 405 -30.92 -0.73 4.96
C LEU A 405 -31.09 0.01 3.62
N SER A 406 -30.91 -0.69 2.51
CA SER A 406 -31.02 -0.13 1.16
C SER A 406 -32.20 -0.75 0.40
N SER A 407 -32.81 0.02 -0.50
CA SER A 407 -33.60 -0.50 -1.61
C SER A 407 -32.71 -1.30 -2.57
N ASP A 408 -33.31 -2.13 -3.42
CA ASP A 408 -32.61 -2.61 -4.60
C ASP A 408 -32.38 -1.44 -5.59
N PRO A 409 -31.39 -1.54 -6.49
CA PRO A 409 -31.20 -0.56 -7.56
C PRO A 409 -32.42 -0.53 -8.48
N GLY A 410 -33.11 0.61 -8.53
CA GLY A 410 -34.18 0.88 -9.50
C GLY A 410 -33.64 1.66 -10.70
N MET A 411 -34.21 1.48 -11.90
CA MET A 411 -33.80 2.29 -13.06
C MET A 411 -34.08 3.78 -12.81
N GLY A 412 -33.07 4.63 -12.99
CA GLY A 412 -33.18 6.08 -12.83
C GLY A 412 -32.19 6.82 -13.73
N GLY A 413 -32.69 7.59 -14.71
CA GLY A 413 -31.85 8.34 -15.65
C GLY A 413 -30.81 7.45 -16.38
N ASN A 414 -29.57 7.95 -16.50
CA ASN A 414 -28.42 7.23 -17.08
C ASN A 414 -27.73 6.25 -16.08
N GLY A 415 -28.45 5.78 -15.07
CA GLY A 415 -27.91 4.89 -14.04
C GLY A 415 -28.99 4.30 -13.14
N VAL A 416 -28.80 4.33 -11.82
CA VAL A 416 -29.73 3.73 -10.86
C VAL A 416 -30.13 4.68 -9.74
N SER A 417 -31.37 4.55 -9.29
CA SER A 417 -31.90 5.20 -8.10
C SER A 417 -31.88 4.22 -6.93
N ILE A 418 -31.35 4.64 -5.79
CA ILE A 418 -31.26 3.81 -4.57
C ILE A 418 -31.77 4.64 -3.39
N THR A 419 -32.58 4.05 -2.52
CA THR A 419 -33.05 4.71 -1.29
C THR A 419 -32.50 3.99 -0.07
N PHE A 420 -31.89 4.74 0.84
CA PHE A 420 -31.43 4.23 2.13
C PHE A 420 -32.42 4.61 3.22
N TYR A 421 -32.61 3.70 4.16
CA TYR A 421 -33.56 3.81 5.26
C TYR A 421 -32.80 3.64 6.58
N GLU A 422 -33.22 4.38 7.61
CA GLU A 422 -32.81 4.03 8.97
C GLU A 422 -33.28 2.60 9.28
N SER A 423 -32.41 1.82 9.91
CA SER A 423 -32.74 0.45 10.32
C SER A 423 -33.44 0.42 11.66
N VAL A 424 -34.52 -0.37 11.75
CA VAL A 424 -35.31 -0.59 12.98
C VAL A 424 -35.25 -2.06 13.34
N LYS A 425 -35.03 -2.37 14.62
CA LYS A 425 -35.14 -3.73 15.16
C LYS A 425 -36.52 -3.97 15.77
#